data_AF-A0AB36S8P2-F1
#
_entry.id   AF-A0AB36S8P2-F1
#
_cell.length_a   1.000
_cell.length_b   1.000
_cell.length_c   1.000
_cell.angle_alpha   90.00
_cell.angle_beta   90.00
_cell.angle_gamma   90.00
#
_symmetry.space_group_name_H-M   'P 1'
#
loop_
_entity.id
_entity.type
_entity.pdbx_description
1 polymer ?
#
loop_
_entity_poly.entity_id
_entity_poly.type
_entity_poly.pdbx_seq_one_letter_code
_entity_poly.pdbx_strand_id
1 'polypeptide(L)'
;MRQKCFLLLSHSQKVKPIFWLSIWDGFFKVSFHFPEKMREKLVTLSLSEGTKEKIKTLQANGNQRKHLSVIFDVDHLEQLADIYQLAEFKKQNG
;
A
#
# COMPACT_ATOMS: atom_id res chain seq x y z
N MET A 1 -4.60 -12.97 20.40
CA MET A 1 -3.53 -12.41 19.54
C MET A 1 -3.83 -10.93 19.33
N ARG A 2 -3.05 -10.02 19.95
CA ARG A 2 -3.33 -8.57 19.87
C ARG A 2 -2.69 -8.01 18.60
N GLN A 3 -3.51 -7.69 17.60
CA GLN A 3 -3.05 -6.99 16.40
C GLN A 3 -2.57 -5.59 16.81
N LYS A 4 -1.26 -5.33 16.71
CA LYS A 4 -0.72 -3.96 16.78
C LYS A 4 -0.64 -3.44 15.37
N CYS A 5 -1.58 -2.59 15.00
CA CYS A 5 -1.55 -1.83 13.76
C CYS A 5 -0.73 -0.56 14.00
N PHE A 6 0.41 -0.43 13.33
CA PHE A 6 1.23 0.77 13.37
C PHE A 6 0.90 1.65 12.16
N LEU A 7 0.60 2.92 12.45
CA LEU A 7 0.34 3.96 11.47
C LEU A 7 1.62 4.79 11.33
N LEU A 8 2.29 4.76 10.17
CA LEU A 8 3.45 5.63 9.94
C LEU A 8 2.96 7.03 9.52
N LEU A 9 3.16 8.03 10.39
CA LEU A 9 2.81 9.43 10.16
C LEU A 9 4.09 10.25 9.93
N SER A 10 4.17 10.96 8.79
CA SER A 10 5.13 12.05 8.54
C SER A 10 4.89 13.21 9.52
N HIS A 11 5.92 13.80 10.12
CA HIS A 11 5.83 14.65 11.33
C HIS A 11 5.29 16.09 11.14
N SER A 12 4.62 16.47 10.04
CA SER A 12 4.05 17.84 9.96
C SER A 12 2.82 17.96 9.07
N GLN A 13 1.72 18.42 9.69
CA GLN A 13 0.39 18.79 9.14
C GLN A 13 -0.55 17.63 8.78
N LYS A 14 -1.71 17.56 9.47
CA LYS A 14 -2.90 16.69 9.21
C LYS A 14 -2.61 15.49 8.30
N VAL A 15 -1.82 14.57 8.83
CA VAL A 15 -1.07 13.61 8.02
C VAL A 15 -2.00 12.44 7.70
N LYS A 16 -2.34 12.28 6.42
CA LYS A 16 -3.07 11.10 5.97
C LYS A 16 -2.16 9.88 6.09
N PRO A 17 -2.64 8.73 6.57
CA PRO A 17 -1.82 7.54 6.71
C PRO A 17 -1.34 7.06 5.34
N ILE A 18 -0.02 6.90 5.21
CA ILE A 18 0.61 6.40 3.98
C ILE A 18 0.26 4.92 3.84
N PHE A 19 0.48 4.11 4.87
CA PHE A 19 0.09 2.70 4.89
C PHE A 19 -0.26 2.25 6.30
N TRP A 20 -0.95 1.11 6.36
CA TRP A 20 -1.19 0.36 7.58
C TRP A 20 -0.20 -0.79 7.65
N LEU A 21 0.48 -0.92 8.79
CA LEU A 21 1.37 -2.05 9.04
C LEU A 21 0.78 -2.91 10.17
N SER A 22 0.59 -4.18 9.91
CA SER A 22 0.17 -5.17 10.90
C SER A 22 1.30 -6.18 11.08
N ILE A 23 1.76 -6.36 12.31
CA ILE A 23 2.80 -7.33 12.64
C ILE A 23 2.15 -8.68 12.92
N TRP A 24 2.63 -9.72 12.24
CA TRP A 24 2.24 -11.12 12.42
C TRP A 24 3.44 -11.94 12.88
N ASP A 25 3.20 -13.17 13.32
CA ASP A 25 4.28 -14.04 13.78
C ASP A 25 5.09 -14.54 12.56
N GLY A 26 6.33 -14.08 12.43
CA GLY A 26 7.23 -14.43 11.32
C GLY A 26 7.16 -13.55 10.07
N PHE A 27 6.21 -12.61 9.97
CA PHE A 27 6.10 -11.68 8.83
C PHE A 27 5.30 -10.42 9.22
N PHE A 28 5.28 -9.40 8.37
CA PHE A 28 4.39 -8.24 8.56
C PHE A 28 3.57 -7.94 7.32
N LYS A 29 2.33 -7.49 7.51
CA LYS A 29 1.45 -7.10 6.42
C LYS A 29 1.46 -5.59 6.27
N VAL A 30 1.69 -5.11 5.05
CA VAL A 30 1.59 -3.69 4.70
C VAL A 30 0.42 -3.48 3.77
N SER A 31 -0.50 -2.61 4.16
CA SER A 31 -1.71 -2.31 3.40
C SER A 31 -1.74 -0.85 2.98
N PHE A 32 -1.85 -0.61 1.68
CA PHE A 32 -2.03 0.70 1.09
C PHE A 32 -3.45 0.85 0.56
N HIS A 33 -4.05 2.01 0.82
CA HIS A 33 -5.33 2.38 0.21
C HIS A 33 -5.12 3.53 -0.77
N PHE A 34 -5.55 3.31 -2.00
CA PHE A 34 -5.51 4.27 -3.10
C PHE A 34 -6.91 4.42 -3.72
N PRO A 35 -7.30 5.60 -4.21
CA PRO A 35 -8.48 5.73 -5.06
C PRO A 35 -8.25 5.06 -6.42
N GLU A 36 -9.31 4.50 -7.02
CA GLU A 36 -9.24 3.77 -8.31
C GLU A 36 -8.60 4.59 -9.44
N LYS A 37 -8.84 5.91 -9.47
CA LYS A 37 -8.24 6.84 -10.46
C LYS A 37 -6.71 6.83 -10.49
N MET A 38 -6.05 6.36 -9.43
CA MET A 38 -4.58 6.28 -9.36
C MET A 38 -4.04 4.93 -9.84
N ARG A 39 -4.90 3.95 -10.17
CA ARG A 39 -4.50 2.62 -10.61
C ARG A 39 -3.58 2.64 -11.83
N GLU A 40 -3.89 3.46 -12.84
CA GLU A 40 -3.03 3.60 -14.02
C GLU A 40 -1.65 4.11 -13.63
N LYS A 41 -1.59 5.16 -12.80
CA LYS A 41 -0.32 5.70 -12.29
C LYS A 41 0.48 4.69 -11.47
N LEU A 42 -0.19 3.86 -10.67
CA LEU A 42 0.44 2.80 -9.88
C LEU A 42 1.07 1.72 -10.77
N VAL A 43 0.40 1.34 -11.86
CA VAL A 43 0.93 0.36 -12.83
C VAL A 43 2.11 0.93 -13.63
N THR A 44 2.15 2.26 -13.84
CA THR A 44 3.26 2.95 -14.50
C THR A 44 4.52 3.03 -13.63
N LEU A 45 4.41 2.85 -12.31
CA LEU A 45 5.59 2.83 -11.43
C LEU A 45 6.52 1.67 -11.77
N SER A 46 7.82 1.82 -11.48
CA SER A 46 8.83 0.76 -11.60
C SER A 46 8.70 -0.29 -10.48
N LEU A 47 7.51 -0.87 -10.34
CA LEU A 47 7.23 -2.00 -9.47
C LEU A 47 7.56 -3.31 -10.19
N SER A 48 7.78 -4.37 -9.41
CA SER A 48 7.87 -5.74 -9.94
C SER A 48 6.62 -6.11 -10.75
N GLU A 49 6.79 -6.98 -11.75
CA GLU A 49 5.67 -7.40 -12.61
C GLU A 49 4.55 -8.06 -11.79
N GLY A 50 4.91 -8.91 -10.82
CA GLY A 50 3.94 -9.53 -9.91
C GLY A 50 3.12 -8.49 -9.14
N THR A 51 3.74 -7.41 -8.66
CA THR A 51 3.02 -6.31 -8.00
C THR A 51 2.11 -5.55 -8.97
N LYS A 52 2.57 -5.28 -10.19
CA LYS A 52 1.76 -4.62 -11.23
C LYS A 52 0.53 -5.45 -11.60
N GLU A 53 0.69 -6.75 -11.78
CA GLU A 53 -0.40 -7.67 -12.08
C GLU A 53 -1.38 -7.77 -10.92
N LYS A 54 -0.88 -7.79 -9.67
CA LYS A 54 -1.72 -7.72 -8.47
C LYS A 54 -2.57 -6.45 -8.50
N ILE A 55 -1.98 -5.28 -8.75
CA ILE A 55 -2.69 -3.99 -8.87
C ILE A 55 -3.69 -3.97 -10.04
N LYS A 56 -3.37 -4.63 -11.16
CA LYS A 56 -4.27 -4.82 -12.30
C LYS A 56 -5.39 -5.83 -12.03
N THR A 57 -5.26 -6.73 -11.07
CA THR A 57 -6.30 -7.74 -10.79
C THR A 57 -7.16 -7.35 -9.58
N LEU A 58 -6.66 -6.45 -8.73
CA LEU A 58 -7.40 -5.95 -7.58
C LEU A 58 -8.73 -5.30 -8.01
N GLN A 59 -9.81 -5.80 -7.45
CA GLN A 59 -11.12 -5.18 -7.57
C GLN A 59 -11.21 -4.00 -6.59
N ALA A 60 -11.70 -2.87 -7.07
CA ALA A 60 -11.91 -1.73 -6.18
C ALA A 60 -13.11 -2.02 -5.29
N ASN A 61 -12.91 -1.84 -3.98
CA ASN A 61 -13.95 -2.05 -2.99
C ASN A 61 -14.69 -0.73 -2.72
N GLY A 62 -16.02 -0.81 -2.56
CA GLY A 62 -16.88 0.31 -2.16
C GLY A 62 -17.87 0.79 -3.23
N ASN A 63 -19.16 0.86 -2.87
CA ASN A 63 -20.26 1.21 -3.78
C ASN A 63 -20.31 2.68 -4.23
N GLN A 64 -19.62 3.59 -3.52
CA GLN A 64 -19.68 5.05 -3.79
C GLN A 64 -18.30 5.71 -3.98
N ARG A 65 -17.23 5.16 -3.41
CA ARG A 65 -15.84 5.60 -3.60
C ARG A 65 -14.95 4.38 -3.79
N LYS A 66 -14.78 3.98 -5.05
CA LYS A 66 -13.92 2.88 -5.45
C LYS A 66 -12.48 3.13 -4.98
N HIS A 67 -12.03 2.34 -4.02
CA HIS A 67 -10.64 2.35 -3.56
C HIS A 67 -9.99 1.00 -3.79
N LEU A 68 -8.75 1.04 -4.27
CA LEU A 68 -7.87 -0.10 -4.37
C LEU A 68 -7.13 -0.28 -3.04
N SER A 69 -7.30 -1.45 -2.43
CA SER A 69 -6.54 -1.84 -1.24
C SER A 69 -5.44 -2.80 -1.67
N VAL A 70 -4.20 -2.32 -1.71
CA VAL A 70 -3.03 -3.14 -2.07
C VAL A 70 -2.40 -3.67 -0.78
N ILE A 71 -2.40 -4.99 -0.60
CA ILE A 71 -1.87 -5.63 0.61
C ILE A 71 -0.65 -6.47 0.21
N PHE A 72 0.45 -6.26 0.92
CA PHE A 72 1.69 -7.00 0.84
C PHE A 72 1.87 -7.80 2.10
N ASP A 73 2.13 -9.10 1.93
CA ASP A 73 2.65 -9.94 3.01
C ASP A 73 4.17 -9.89 2.85
N VAL A 74 4.86 -9.32 3.83
CA VAL A 74 6.29 -9.06 3.78
C VAL A 74 7.03 -10.10 4.59
N ASP A 75 7.59 -11.06 3.87
CA ASP A 75 8.43 -12.14 4.37
C ASP A 75 9.86 -12.03 3.83
N HIS A 76 10.08 -11.27 2.75
CA HIS A 76 11.39 -11.07 2.13
C HIS A 76 11.71 -9.59 1.88
N LEU A 77 13.01 -9.26 1.97
CA LEU A 77 13.50 -7.88 1.80
C LEU A 77 13.21 -7.31 0.39
N GLU A 78 13.12 -8.15 -0.63
CA GLU A 78 12.86 -7.71 -2.01
C GLU A 78 11.51 -7.01 -2.16
N GLN A 79 10.52 -7.43 -1.37
CA GLN A 79 9.18 -6.82 -1.36
C GLN A 79 9.21 -5.39 -0.78
N LEU A 80 10.23 -5.04 0.02
CA LEU A 80 10.36 -3.69 0.56
C LEU A 80 10.60 -2.66 -0.55
N ALA A 81 11.31 -3.00 -1.63
CA ALA A 81 11.57 -2.07 -2.72
C ALA A 81 10.28 -1.55 -3.34
N ASP A 82 9.34 -2.45 -3.63
CA ASP A 82 8.00 -2.11 -4.14
C ASP A 82 7.20 -1.28 -3.10
N ILE A 83 7.27 -1.66 -1.83
CA ILE A 83 6.59 -0.96 -0.72
C ILE A 83 7.11 0.47 -0.55
N TYR A 84 8.43 0.67 -0.62
CA TYR A 84 9.04 2.00 -0.57
C TYR A 84 8.59 2.86 -1.75
N GLN A 85 8.55 2.28 -2.96
CA GLN A 85 8.12 3.00 -4.14
C GLN A 85 6.65 3.44 -4.05
N LEU A 86 5.78 2.58 -3.50
CA LEU A 86 4.37 2.88 -3.24
C LEU A 86 4.18 3.92 -2.13
N ALA A 87 4.99 3.84 -1.07
CA ALA A 87 4.98 4.80 0.03
C ALA A 87 5.39 6.20 -0.45
N GLU A 88 6.44 6.29 -1.26
CA GLU A 88 6.90 7.57 -1.82
C GLU A 88 5.86 8.14 -2.80
N PHE A 89 5.28 7.30 -3.66
CA PHE A 89 4.20 7.72 -4.55
C PHE A 89 3.01 8.29 -3.76
N LYS A 90 2.62 7.64 -2.66
CA LYS A 90 1.53 8.11 -1.82
C LYS A 90 1.87 9.38 -1.03
N LYS A 91 3.14 9.56 -0.64
CA LYS A 91 3.60 10.82 -0.02
C LYS A 91 3.50 12.00 -0.99
N GLN A 92 3.78 11.77 -2.27
CA GLN A 92 3.75 12.80 -3.31
C GLN A 92 2.33 13.10 -3.84
N ASN A 93 1.40 12.13 -3.77
CA ASN A 93 0.05 12.24 -4.35
C ASN A 93 -1.09 12.18 -3.29
N GLY A 94 -0.75 12.28 -2.00
CA GLY A 94 -1.65 12.09 -0.84
C GLY A 94 -2.36 13.36 -0.38
#